data_AF-A0A8J6QWN6-F1
#
_entry.id   AF-A0A8J6QWN6-F1
#
_cell.length_a   1.000
_cell.length_b   1.000
_cell.length_c   1.000
_cell.angle_alpha   90.00
_cell.angle_beta   90.00
_cell.angle_gamma   90.00
#
_symmetry.space_group_name_H-M   'P 1'
#
loop_
_entity.id
_entity.type
_entity.pdbx_description
1 polymer ?
#
loop_
_entity_poly.entity_id
_entity_poly.type
_entity_poly.pdbx_seq_one_letter_code
_entity_poly.pdbx_strand_id
1 'polypeptide(L)'
;MTETPPKSPSDDFVFWTPPADTTLSIGAEEHLNLPLIPLPLCAADAPDDLSVAPSERLIGEGIYAYLCINPETEHASAYANILRQAYPFLISDIGSQLLLLDLRPHDAIALQKKIPLLKILLQLDENNFGLLHKMGVAFYHLAIHPEQMIVAGEQLKYARQWLEKARRISPQDISNLNYLGQVCYLSGNYHQAKLYWQTVVNQLGNQKEQTQLQQRLDLISQGGAPLQALQHQLEHMGQAKKLFDAGDVTQAYDLIEKLVHQGGLLQEVPSADFYHLIGICREAANDLAGAYEALTMATHLDDKHESARTALKRVSPAT
;
A
#
# COMPACT_ATOMS: atom_id res chain seq x y z
N MET A 1 6.47 20.19 -31.36
CA MET A 1 6.21 18.90 -30.69
C MET A 1 4.94 19.09 -29.89
N THR A 2 3.82 18.58 -30.40
CA THR A 2 2.53 18.63 -29.73
C THR A 2 2.53 17.57 -28.64
N GLU A 3 2.69 18.00 -27.39
CA GLU A 3 2.48 17.14 -26.22
C GLU A 3 1.00 16.79 -26.17
N THR A 4 0.70 15.53 -26.47
CA THR A 4 -0.62 14.95 -26.25
C THR A 4 -0.87 15.00 -24.73
N PRO A 5 -1.99 15.60 -24.27
CA PRO A 5 -2.32 15.57 -22.86
C PRO A 5 -2.44 14.11 -22.38
N PRO A 6 -2.11 13.81 -21.10
CA PRO A 6 -2.25 12.47 -20.57
C PRO A 6 -3.70 12.00 -20.76
N LYS A 7 -3.88 10.88 -21.47
CA LYS A 7 -5.18 10.23 -21.64
C LYS A 7 -5.82 10.03 -20.27
N SER A 8 -7.09 10.38 -20.17
CA SER A 8 -7.87 10.10 -18.97
C SER A 8 -8.05 8.57 -18.89
N PRO A 9 -8.12 7.95 -17.69
CA PRO A 9 -8.38 6.50 -17.57
C PRO A 9 -9.69 6.05 -18.26
N SER A 10 -10.58 6.98 -18.59
CA SER A 10 -11.80 6.72 -19.36
C SER A 10 -11.56 6.42 -20.84
N ASP A 11 -10.39 6.75 -21.40
CA ASP A 11 -10.11 6.62 -22.83
C ASP A 11 -9.69 5.19 -23.23
N ASP A 12 -9.46 4.32 -22.24
CA ASP A 12 -9.04 2.94 -22.45
C ASP A 12 -10.21 1.94 -22.45
N PHE A 13 -11.41 2.40 -22.09
CA PHE A 13 -12.61 1.56 -22.03
C PHE A 13 -13.78 2.20 -22.77
N VAL A 14 -14.55 1.38 -23.47
CA VAL A 14 -15.87 1.73 -23.98
C VAL A 14 -16.92 0.86 -23.28
N PHE A 15 -18.14 1.36 -23.18
CA PHE A 15 -19.19 0.68 -22.44
C PHE A 15 -20.29 0.19 -23.38
N TRP A 16 -20.51 -1.12 -23.37
CA TRP A 16 -21.56 -1.79 -24.13
C TRP A 16 -22.66 -2.25 -23.19
N THR A 17 -23.91 -1.90 -23.46
CA THR A 17 -25.05 -2.37 -22.65
C THR A 17 -25.70 -3.56 -23.34
N PRO A 18 -25.80 -4.73 -22.70
CA PRO A 18 -26.42 -5.89 -23.31
C PRO A 18 -27.91 -5.63 -23.58
N PRO A 19 -28.43 -6.01 -24.76
CA PRO A 19 -29.87 -6.08 -25.00
C PRO A 19 -30.58 -6.99 -23.99
N ALA A 20 -31.91 -6.82 -23.87
CA ALA A 20 -32.73 -7.74 -23.07
C ALA A 20 -32.52 -9.20 -23.51
N ASP A 21 -32.54 -10.11 -22.54
CA ASP A 21 -32.39 -11.56 -22.73
C ASP A 21 -31.02 -12.00 -23.28
N THR A 22 -30.01 -11.13 -23.26
CA THR A 22 -28.64 -11.53 -23.63
C THR A 22 -28.06 -12.49 -22.59
N THR A 23 -27.47 -13.59 -23.04
CA THR A 23 -26.91 -14.63 -22.17
C THR A 23 -25.44 -14.90 -22.44
N LEU A 24 -24.70 -15.30 -21.40
CA LEU A 24 -23.37 -15.90 -21.51
C LEU A 24 -23.43 -17.41 -21.31
N SER A 25 -22.60 -18.14 -22.05
CA SER A 25 -22.45 -19.60 -21.90
C SER A 25 -21.58 -19.91 -20.68
N ILE A 26 -22.12 -20.64 -19.70
CA ILE A 26 -21.38 -21.00 -18.45
C ILE A 26 -21.15 -22.52 -18.31
N GLY A 27 -21.61 -23.30 -19.28
CA GLY A 27 -21.48 -24.76 -19.34
C GLY A 27 -22.08 -25.32 -20.63
N ALA A 28 -22.17 -26.65 -20.74
CA ALA A 28 -22.67 -27.30 -21.95
C ALA A 28 -24.14 -26.94 -22.28
N GLU A 29 -24.97 -26.69 -21.26
CA GLU A 29 -26.39 -26.32 -21.41
C GLU A 29 -26.82 -25.23 -20.42
N GLU A 30 -25.88 -24.60 -19.73
CA GLU A 30 -26.15 -23.58 -18.72
C GLU A 30 -25.81 -22.20 -19.25
N HIS A 31 -26.73 -21.26 -18.99
CA HIS A 31 -26.62 -19.89 -19.46
C HIS A 31 -26.82 -18.91 -18.30
N LEU A 32 -26.03 -17.84 -18.31
CA LEU A 32 -26.17 -16.71 -17.39
C LEU A 32 -26.84 -15.54 -18.11
N ASN A 33 -28.00 -15.11 -17.63
CA ASN A 33 -28.63 -13.88 -18.11
C ASN A 33 -27.80 -12.66 -17.68
N LEU A 34 -27.41 -11.82 -18.65
CA LEU A 34 -26.68 -10.60 -18.36
C LEU A 34 -27.62 -9.52 -17.79
N PRO A 35 -27.20 -8.80 -16.74
CA PRO A 35 -27.95 -7.63 -16.25
C PRO A 35 -27.91 -6.49 -17.27
N LEU A 36 -28.97 -5.67 -17.30
CA LEU A 36 -29.08 -4.47 -18.12
C LEU A 36 -28.26 -3.30 -17.53
N ILE A 37 -26.95 -3.49 -17.47
CA ILE A 37 -25.97 -2.49 -17.01
C ILE A 37 -24.90 -2.31 -18.08
N PRO A 38 -24.25 -1.14 -18.18
CA PRO A 38 -23.13 -0.95 -19.08
C PRO A 38 -21.99 -1.91 -18.68
N LEU A 39 -21.45 -2.66 -19.63
CA LEU A 39 -20.31 -3.56 -19.44
C LEU A 39 -19.07 -2.94 -20.10
N PRO A 40 -17.95 -2.80 -19.36
CA PRO A 40 -16.72 -2.24 -19.92
C PRO A 40 -16.08 -3.23 -20.88
N LEU A 41 -15.61 -2.71 -22.01
CA LEU A 41 -14.78 -3.39 -23.00
C LEU A 41 -13.48 -2.61 -23.16
N CYS A 42 -12.36 -3.31 -23.36
CA CYS A 42 -11.10 -2.67 -23.73
C CYS A 42 -11.29 -1.93 -25.06
N ALA A 43 -11.04 -0.63 -25.10
CA ALA A 43 -11.31 0.20 -26.27
C ALA A 43 -10.54 -0.25 -27.52
N ALA A 44 -9.36 -0.84 -27.34
CA ALA A 44 -8.52 -1.35 -28.43
C ALA A 44 -9.11 -2.57 -29.15
N ASP A 45 -9.96 -3.35 -28.47
CA ASP A 45 -10.52 -4.61 -28.98
C ASP A 45 -12.05 -4.54 -29.14
N ALA A 46 -12.65 -3.41 -28.81
CA ALA A 46 -14.09 -3.21 -28.91
C ALA A 46 -14.53 -3.14 -30.38
N PRO A 47 -15.75 -3.63 -30.71
CA PRO A 47 -16.32 -3.43 -32.03
C PRO A 47 -16.45 -1.92 -32.35
N ASP A 48 -16.15 -1.54 -33.59
CA ASP A 48 -16.36 -0.16 -34.08
C ASP A 48 -17.83 0.28 -33.93
N ASP A 49 -18.76 -0.68 -34.08
CA ASP A 49 -20.19 -0.50 -33.89
C ASP A 49 -20.66 -1.23 -32.62
N LEU A 50 -20.96 -0.46 -31.57
CA LEU A 50 -21.45 -0.98 -30.29
C LEU A 50 -22.89 -1.55 -30.35
N SER A 51 -23.57 -1.48 -31.50
CA SER A 51 -24.81 -2.24 -31.71
C SER A 51 -24.53 -3.74 -31.95
N VAL A 52 -23.30 -4.09 -32.35
CA VAL A 52 -22.85 -5.47 -32.51
C VAL A 52 -22.49 -6.04 -31.15
N ALA A 53 -23.05 -7.20 -30.82
CA ALA A 53 -22.72 -7.90 -29.59
C ALA A 53 -21.22 -8.29 -29.57
N PRO A 54 -20.45 -7.90 -28.54
CA PRO A 54 -19.07 -8.32 -28.38
C PRO A 54 -19.01 -9.83 -28.09
N SER A 55 -17.88 -10.45 -28.41
CA SER A 55 -17.67 -11.86 -28.03
C SER A 55 -17.65 -12.03 -26.51
N GLU A 56 -18.08 -13.20 -26.02
CA GLU A 56 -18.05 -13.51 -24.59
C GLU A 56 -16.65 -13.34 -23.98
N ARG A 57 -15.58 -13.64 -24.74
CA ARG A 57 -14.19 -13.41 -24.30
C ARG A 57 -13.93 -11.94 -23.99
N LEU A 58 -14.32 -11.02 -24.88
CA LEU A 58 -14.10 -9.58 -24.73
C LEU A 58 -14.87 -9.01 -23.54
N ILE A 59 -16.07 -9.54 -23.26
CA ILE A 59 -16.84 -9.15 -22.07
C ILE A 59 -16.07 -9.50 -20.79
N GLY A 60 -15.58 -10.75 -20.67
CA GLY A 60 -14.83 -11.20 -19.49
C GLY A 60 -13.53 -10.43 -19.29
N GLU A 61 -12.73 -10.27 -20.35
CA GLU A 61 -11.46 -9.54 -20.33
C GLU A 61 -11.66 -8.05 -20.00
N GLY A 62 -12.67 -7.41 -20.62
CA GLY A 62 -13.01 -6.02 -20.38
C GLY A 62 -13.44 -5.75 -18.93
N ILE A 63 -14.34 -6.59 -18.39
CA ILE A 63 -14.77 -6.50 -16.98
C ILE A 63 -13.58 -6.67 -16.04
N TYR A 64 -12.76 -7.69 -16.25
CA TYR A 64 -11.60 -7.96 -15.39
C TYR A 64 -10.58 -6.81 -15.43
N ALA A 65 -10.19 -6.35 -16.62
CA ALA A 65 -9.25 -5.24 -16.78
C ALA A 65 -9.79 -3.95 -16.16
N TYR A 66 -11.09 -3.67 -16.35
CA TYR A 66 -11.73 -2.49 -15.77
C TYR A 66 -11.75 -2.54 -14.24
N LEU A 67 -12.10 -3.67 -13.64
CA LEU A 67 -12.11 -3.83 -12.19
C LEU A 67 -10.71 -3.76 -11.57
N CYS A 68 -9.65 -4.16 -12.28
CA CYS A 68 -8.27 -3.99 -11.81
C CYS A 68 -7.86 -2.51 -11.67
N ILE A 69 -8.51 -1.62 -12.41
CA ILE A 69 -8.25 -0.16 -12.36
C ILE A 69 -9.29 0.55 -11.47
N ASN A 70 -10.57 0.14 -11.57
CA ASN A 70 -11.72 0.74 -10.91
C ASN A 70 -12.50 -0.28 -10.04
N PRO A 71 -11.88 -0.85 -8.99
CA PRO A 71 -12.45 -1.96 -8.20
C PRO A 71 -13.66 -1.55 -7.33
N GLU A 72 -13.94 -0.26 -7.21
CA GLU A 72 -15.04 0.32 -6.42
C GLU A 72 -16.04 1.09 -7.29
N THR A 73 -16.11 0.76 -8.59
CA THR A 73 -17.11 1.30 -9.51
C THR A 73 -18.56 0.97 -9.06
N GLU A 74 -19.53 1.75 -9.52
CA GLU A 74 -20.96 1.61 -9.16
C GLU A 74 -21.48 0.18 -9.35
N HIS A 75 -21.02 -0.51 -10.40
CA HIS A 75 -21.44 -1.85 -10.75
C HIS A 75 -20.45 -2.95 -10.32
N ALA A 76 -19.51 -2.66 -9.42
CA ALA A 76 -18.41 -3.57 -9.08
C ALA A 76 -18.88 -4.95 -8.62
N SER A 77 -19.93 -5.00 -7.78
CA SER A 77 -20.49 -6.27 -7.30
C SER A 77 -21.16 -7.08 -8.42
N ALA A 78 -21.87 -6.42 -9.34
CA ALA A 78 -22.47 -7.09 -10.48
C ALA A 78 -21.40 -7.65 -11.43
N TYR A 79 -20.38 -6.84 -11.73
CA TYR A 79 -19.23 -7.25 -12.53
C TYR A 79 -18.47 -8.43 -11.93
N ALA A 80 -18.14 -8.38 -10.64
CA ALA A 80 -17.47 -9.48 -9.96
C ALA A 80 -18.33 -10.76 -10.00
N ASN A 81 -19.65 -10.65 -9.82
CA ASN A 81 -20.56 -11.79 -9.92
C ASN A 81 -20.64 -12.38 -11.34
N ILE A 82 -20.54 -11.57 -12.39
CA ILE A 82 -20.41 -12.06 -13.77
C ILE A 82 -19.10 -12.83 -13.91
N LEU A 83 -17.97 -12.29 -13.43
CA LEU A 83 -16.68 -12.99 -13.45
C LEU A 83 -16.74 -14.33 -12.72
N ARG A 84 -17.34 -14.38 -11.53
CA ARG A 84 -17.47 -15.63 -10.75
C ARG A 84 -18.26 -16.71 -11.47
N GLN A 85 -19.35 -16.34 -12.14
CA GLN A 85 -20.27 -17.30 -12.75
C GLN A 85 -19.85 -17.72 -14.16
N ALA A 86 -19.48 -16.76 -15.00
CA ALA A 86 -19.16 -17.02 -16.41
C ALA A 86 -17.66 -17.14 -16.71
N TYR A 87 -16.79 -16.63 -15.82
CA TYR A 87 -15.34 -16.62 -16.03
C TYR A 87 -14.56 -17.09 -14.79
N PRO A 88 -14.89 -18.26 -14.21
CA PRO A 88 -14.27 -18.74 -12.96
C PRO A 88 -12.75 -18.89 -13.06
N PHE A 89 -12.20 -19.08 -14.26
CA PHE A 89 -10.75 -19.10 -14.50
C PHE A 89 -10.09 -17.75 -14.20
N LEU A 90 -10.75 -16.61 -14.44
CA LEU A 90 -10.24 -15.29 -14.07
C LEU A 90 -10.22 -15.12 -12.55
N ILE A 91 -11.24 -15.61 -11.83
CA ILE A 91 -11.22 -15.61 -10.36
C ILE A 91 -10.10 -16.50 -9.82
N SER A 92 -9.87 -17.68 -10.42
CA SER A 92 -8.75 -18.56 -10.06
C SER A 92 -7.38 -17.91 -10.33
N ASP A 93 -7.27 -17.15 -11.43
CA ASP A 93 -6.05 -16.43 -11.77
C ASP A 93 -5.77 -15.30 -10.77
N ILE A 94 -6.80 -14.54 -10.34
CA ILE A 94 -6.68 -13.58 -9.23
C ILE A 94 -6.08 -14.25 -7.99
N GLY A 95 -6.59 -15.42 -7.60
CA GLY A 95 -6.06 -16.19 -6.47
C GLY A 95 -4.59 -16.53 -6.64
N SER A 96 -4.20 -16.96 -7.83
CA SER A 96 -2.81 -17.33 -8.18
C SER A 96 -1.87 -16.12 -8.14
N GLN A 97 -2.29 -14.99 -8.70
CA GLN A 97 -1.54 -13.74 -8.65
C GLN A 97 -1.35 -13.24 -7.21
N LEU A 98 -2.38 -13.32 -6.38
CA LEU A 98 -2.27 -12.92 -4.96
C LEU A 98 -1.23 -13.75 -4.21
N LEU A 99 -1.13 -15.06 -4.47
CA LEU A 99 -0.09 -15.92 -3.88
C LEU A 99 1.32 -15.49 -4.29
N LEU A 100 1.52 -15.12 -5.56
CA LEU A 100 2.81 -14.62 -6.05
C LEU A 100 3.16 -13.24 -5.47
N LEU A 101 2.17 -12.37 -5.30
CA LEU A 101 2.35 -11.04 -4.70
C LEU A 101 2.65 -11.14 -3.20
N ASP A 102 2.14 -12.15 -2.50
CA ASP A 102 2.45 -12.42 -1.09
C ASP A 102 3.94 -12.76 -0.84
N LEU A 103 4.69 -13.19 -1.88
CA LEU A 103 6.14 -13.38 -1.81
C LEU A 103 6.94 -12.07 -1.78
N ARG A 104 6.30 -10.93 -2.06
CA ARG A 104 6.91 -9.59 -2.09
C ARG A 104 6.13 -8.60 -1.22
N PRO A 105 6.03 -8.85 0.10
CA PRO A 105 5.15 -8.09 1.00
C PRO A 105 5.60 -6.65 1.25
N HIS A 106 6.82 -6.30 0.84
CA HIS A 106 7.42 -4.97 1.01
C HIS A 106 7.70 -4.26 -0.32
N ASP A 107 7.29 -4.82 -1.45
CA ASP A 107 7.44 -4.17 -2.76
C ASP A 107 6.22 -3.29 -3.04
N ALA A 108 6.40 -1.97 -3.18
CA ALA A 108 5.30 -1.05 -3.38
C ALA A 108 4.45 -1.37 -4.62
N ILE A 109 5.07 -1.76 -5.73
CA ILE A 109 4.36 -2.11 -6.97
C ILE A 109 3.52 -3.38 -6.77
N ALA A 110 4.05 -4.39 -6.10
CA ALA A 110 3.31 -5.60 -5.77
C ALA A 110 2.12 -5.30 -4.84
N LEU A 111 2.31 -4.45 -3.83
CA LEU A 111 1.23 -4.04 -2.92
C LEU A 111 0.13 -3.26 -3.65
N GLN A 112 0.51 -2.32 -4.52
CA GLN A 112 -0.44 -1.56 -5.35
C GLN A 112 -1.24 -2.47 -6.30
N LYS A 113 -0.61 -3.49 -6.88
CA LYS A 113 -1.30 -4.50 -7.70
C LYS A 113 -2.20 -5.43 -6.87
N LYS A 114 -1.80 -5.75 -5.64
CA LYS A 114 -2.54 -6.63 -4.73
C LYS A 114 -3.88 -6.03 -4.30
N ILE A 115 -3.95 -4.72 -4.09
CA ILE A 115 -5.12 -4.04 -3.55
C ILE A 115 -6.36 -4.18 -4.45
N PRO A 116 -6.33 -3.86 -5.76
CA PRO A 116 -7.48 -4.05 -6.65
C PRO A 116 -7.96 -5.50 -6.69
N LEU A 117 -7.03 -6.46 -6.76
CA LEU A 117 -7.34 -7.89 -6.77
C LEU A 117 -8.10 -8.33 -5.50
N LEU A 118 -7.64 -7.89 -4.32
CA LEU A 118 -8.34 -8.15 -3.07
C LEU A 118 -9.72 -7.46 -3.03
N LYS A 119 -9.86 -6.26 -3.60
CA LYS A 119 -11.15 -5.55 -3.66
C LYS A 119 -12.14 -6.30 -4.54
N ILE A 120 -11.70 -6.86 -5.67
CA ILE A 120 -12.55 -7.71 -6.53
C ILE A 120 -13.06 -8.91 -5.75
N LEU A 121 -12.20 -9.62 -5.02
CA LEU A 121 -12.62 -10.77 -4.21
C LEU A 121 -13.56 -10.36 -3.06
N LEU A 122 -13.37 -9.17 -2.47
CA LEU A 122 -14.29 -8.63 -1.46
C LEU A 122 -15.67 -8.30 -2.03
N GLN A 123 -15.81 -8.03 -3.32
CA GLN A 123 -17.14 -7.88 -3.95
C GLN A 123 -17.93 -9.20 -3.97
N LEU A 124 -17.23 -10.34 -3.86
CA LEU A 124 -17.82 -11.68 -3.82
C LEU A 124 -18.11 -12.18 -2.41
N ASP A 125 -17.31 -11.73 -1.43
CA ASP A 125 -17.44 -12.07 -0.01
C ASP A 125 -16.99 -10.88 0.87
N GLU A 126 -17.91 -9.96 1.11
CA GLU A 126 -17.66 -8.67 1.78
C GLU A 126 -17.22 -8.80 3.25
N ASN A 127 -17.55 -9.93 3.89
CA ASN A 127 -17.29 -10.19 5.31
C ASN A 127 -16.12 -11.17 5.50
N ASN A 128 -15.35 -11.46 4.45
CA ASN A 128 -14.19 -12.34 4.54
C ASN A 128 -13.08 -11.71 5.40
N PHE A 129 -12.89 -12.22 6.62
CA PHE A 129 -11.85 -11.74 7.52
C PHE A 129 -10.46 -11.72 6.86
N GLY A 130 -10.09 -12.80 6.16
CA GLY A 130 -8.77 -12.93 5.55
C GLY A 130 -8.51 -11.87 4.50
N LEU A 131 -9.48 -11.57 3.64
CA LEU A 131 -9.37 -10.51 2.63
C LEU A 131 -9.32 -9.11 3.26
N LEU A 132 -10.19 -8.83 4.24
CA LEU A 132 -10.20 -7.55 4.96
C LEU A 132 -8.88 -7.30 5.69
N HIS A 133 -8.36 -8.32 6.37
CA HIS A 133 -7.07 -8.26 7.07
C HIS A 133 -5.92 -8.05 6.08
N LYS A 134 -5.82 -8.85 5.01
CA LYS A 134 -4.78 -8.71 3.97
C LYS A 134 -4.81 -7.32 3.32
N MET A 135 -5.99 -6.73 3.13
CA MET A 135 -6.14 -5.38 2.62
C MET A 135 -5.54 -4.34 3.57
N GLY A 136 -5.93 -4.43 4.85
CA GLY A 136 -5.42 -3.53 5.89
C GLY A 136 -3.90 -3.60 6.05
N VAL A 137 -3.34 -4.82 6.02
CA VAL A 137 -1.90 -5.06 6.07
C VAL A 137 -1.18 -4.50 4.83
N ALA A 138 -1.76 -4.64 3.63
CA ALA A 138 -1.16 -4.10 2.41
C ALA A 138 -1.05 -2.56 2.46
N PHE A 139 -2.12 -1.88 2.90
CA PHE A 139 -2.11 -0.43 3.12
C PHE A 139 -1.14 0.02 4.20
N TYR A 140 -1.01 -0.75 5.30
CA TYR A 140 0.00 -0.48 6.32
C TYR A 140 1.41 -0.55 5.74
N HIS A 141 1.74 -1.59 4.97
CA HIS A 141 3.06 -1.71 4.36
C HIS A 141 3.34 -0.61 3.33
N LEU A 142 2.34 -0.15 2.57
CA LEU A 142 2.48 1.04 1.72
C LEU A 142 2.78 2.30 2.53
N ALA A 143 2.11 2.51 3.68
CA ALA A 143 2.33 3.70 4.50
C ALA A 143 3.77 3.85 5.00
N ILE A 144 4.43 2.73 5.31
CA ILE A 144 5.80 2.70 5.82
C ILE A 144 6.84 2.46 4.72
N HIS A 145 6.43 2.32 3.46
CA HIS A 145 7.33 2.08 2.34
C HIS A 145 8.06 3.37 1.94
N PRO A 146 9.40 3.38 1.79
CA PRO A 146 10.19 4.59 1.50
C PRO A 146 9.68 5.43 0.33
N GLU A 147 9.28 4.79 -0.76
CA GLU A 147 8.79 5.47 -1.96
C GLU A 147 7.36 6.03 -1.84
N GLN A 148 6.61 5.66 -0.81
CA GLN A 148 5.18 6.00 -0.66
C GLN A 148 4.91 6.88 0.58
N MET A 149 5.95 7.28 1.32
CA MET A 149 5.79 7.97 2.61
C MET A 149 5.10 9.33 2.49
N ILE A 150 5.20 10.00 1.34
CA ILE A 150 4.54 11.29 1.08
C ILE A 150 3.01 11.21 1.24
N VAL A 151 2.42 10.02 1.10
CA VAL A 151 0.98 9.76 1.30
C VAL A 151 0.71 8.86 2.52
N ALA A 152 1.66 8.74 3.45
CA ALA A 152 1.56 7.81 4.58
C ALA A 152 0.28 7.97 5.40
N GLY A 153 -0.17 9.20 5.67
CA GLY A 153 -1.39 9.45 6.43
C GLY A 153 -2.65 8.91 5.75
N GLU A 154 -2.75 9.04 4.42
CA GLU A 154 -3.86 8.46 3.66
C GLU A 154 -3.81 6.92 3.68
N GLN A 155 -2.62 6.33 3.49
CA GLN A 155 -2.46 4.89 3.52
C GLN A 155 -2.77 4.31 4.92
N LEU A 156 -2.36 4.97 6.01
CA LEU A 156 -2.71 4.57 7.38
C LEU A 156 -4.22 4.69 7.65
N LYS A 157 -4.90 5.69 7.08
CA LYS A 157 -6.35 5.82 7.17
C LYS A 157 -7.05 4.62 6.52
N TYR A 158 -6.64 4.23 5.31
CA TYR A 158 -7.18 3.04 4.66
C TYR A 158 -6.85 1.76 5.43
N ALA A 159 -5.60 1.60 5.89
CA ALA A 159 -5.18 0.47 6.72
C ALA A 159 -6.11 0.31 7.93
N ARG A 160 -6.33 1.39 8.68
CA ARG A 160 -7.24 1.42 9.83
C ARG A 160 -8.66 1.00 9.44
N GLN A 161 -9.21 1.57 8.37
CA GLN A 161 -10.56 1.29 7.92
C GLN A 161 -10.77 -0.20 7.66
N TRP A 162 -9.83 -0.84 6.94
CA TRP A 162 -9.92 -2.25 6.59
C TRP A 162 -9.67 -3.17 7.80
N LEU A 163 -8.68 -2.86 8.63
CA LEU A 163 -8.39 -3.65 9.83
C LEU A 163 -9.52 -3.56 10.88
N GLU A 164 -10.21 -2.42 11.01
CA GLU A 164 -11.39 -2.30 11.87
C GLU A 164 -12.58 -3.09 11.32
N LYS A 165 -12.77 -3.13 9.99
CA LYS A 165 -13.75 -4.04 9.37
C LYS A 165 -13.41 -5.49 9.70
N ALA A 166 -12.14 -5.90 9.54
CA ALA A 166 -11.67 -7.24 9.91
C ALA A 166 -11.90 -7.54 11.40
N ARG A 167 -11.62 -6.59 12.30
CA ARG A 167 -11.83 -6.75 13.76
C ARG A 167 -13.29 -6.98 14.12
N ARG A 168 -14.25 -6.42 13.37
CA ARG A 168 -15.69 -6.67 13.61
C ARG A 168 -16.07 -8.13 13.32
N ILE A 169 -15.36 -8.78 12.40
CA ILE A 169 -15.57 -10.20 12.06
C ILE A 169 -14.84 -11.10 13.06
N SER A 170 -13.57 -10.79 13.38
CA SER A 170 -12.77 -11.52 14.37
C SER A 170 -12.15 -10.58 15.40
N PRO A 171 -12.82 -10.30 16.53
CA PRO A 171 -12.40 -9.27 17.48
C PRO A 171 -11.13 -9.58 18.27
N GLN A 172 -10.76 -10.87 18.38
CA GLN A 172 -9.64 -11.36 19.18
C GLN A 172 -8.48 -11.87 18.31
N ASP A 173 -8.52 -11.63 17.00
CA ASP A 173 -7.42 -12.03 16.13
C ASP A 173 -6.14 -11.24 16.47
N ILE A 174 -5.11 -11.97 16.90
CA ILE A 174 -3.85 -11.42 17.42
C ILE A 174 -3.14 -10.59 16.35
N SER A 175 -3.08 -11.10 15.11
CA SER A 175 -2.40 -10.43 14.00
C SER A 175 -3.09 -9.10 13.69
N ASN A 176 -4.41 -9.12 13.54
CA ASN A 176 -5.19 -7.94 13.23
C ASN A 176 -5.11 -6.88 14.33
N LEU A 177 -5.18 -7.29 15.60
CA LEU A 177 -5.01 -6.39 16.74
C LEU A 177 -3.59 -5.80 16.80
N ASN A 178 -2.56 -6.58 16.47
CA ASN A 178 -1.19 -6.09 16.40
C ASN A 178 -1.05 -4.98 15.34
N TYR A 179 -1.56 -5.22 14.12
CA TYR A 179 -1.52 -4.23 13.05
C TYR A 179 -2.38 -3.00 13.35
N LEU A 180 -3.55 -3.15 13.98
CA LEU A 180 -4.35 -2.01 14.45
C LEU A 180 -3.58 -1.17 15.47
N GLY A 181 -2.88 -1.81 16.40
CA GLY A 181 -2.03 -1.11 17.35
C GLY A 181 -0.90 -0.35 16.66
N GLN A 182 -0.23 -0.96 15.67
CA GLN A 182 0.81 -0.29 14.87
C GLN A 182 0.26 0.94 14.12
N VAL A 183 -0.88 0.80 13.45
CA VAL A 183 -1.53 1.93 12.75
C VAL A 183 -1.92 3.03 13.73
N CYS A 184 -2.51 2.68 14.88
CA CYS A 184 -2.87 3.66 15.90
C CYS A 184 -1.63 4.38 16.45
N TYR A 185 -0.53 3.67 16.68
CA TYR A 185 0.71 4.23 17.18
C TYR A 185 1.32 5.23 16.19
N LEU A 186 1.44 4.86 14.91
CA LEU A 186 1.97 5.73 13.87
C LEU A 186 1.12 7.00 13.68
N SER A 187 -0.21 6.87 13.80
CA SER A 187 -1.14 7.99 13.71
C SER A 187 -1.29 8.80 15.01
N GLY A 188 -0.51 8.52 16.06
CA GLY A 188 -0.58 9.25 17.34
C GLY A 188 -1.78 8.91 18.23
N ASN A 189 -2.57 7.90 17.88
CA ASN A 189 -3.71 7.41 18.67
C ASN A 189 -3.23 6.44 19.77
N TYR A 190 -2.31 6.89 20.63
CA TYR A 190 -1.59 6.04 21.58
C TYR A 190 -2.48 5.30 22.58
N HIS A 191 -3.61 5.91 22.98
CA HIS A 191 -4.58 5.25 23.85
C HIS A 191 -5.15 3.97 23.20
N GLN A 192 -5.54 4.04 21.93
CA GLN A 192 -6.06 2.87 21.21
C GLN A 192 -4.96 1.86 20.91
N ALA A 193 -3.75 2.34 20.58
CA ALA A 193 -2.60 1.46 20.40
C ALA A 193 -2.33 0.63 21.66
N LYS A 194 -2.34 1.27 22.83
CA LYS A 194 -2.18 0.61 24.13
C LYS A 194 -3.25 -0.44 24.37
N LEU A 195 -4.53 -0.12 24.15
CA LEU A 195 -5.63 -1.08 24.34
C LEU A 195 -5.46 -2.33 23.47
N TYR A 196 -5.13 -2.16 22.19
CA TYR A 196 -4.94 -3.29 21.29
C TYR A 196 -3.70 -4.10 21.67
N TRP A 197 -2.56 -3.45 21.92
CA TRP A 197 -1.32 -4.17 22.22
C TRP A 197 -1.29 -4.85 23.58
N GLN A 198 -2.02 -4.34 24.59
CA GLN A 198 -2.17 -5.03 25.88
C GLN A 198 -2.79 -6.41 25.73
N THR A 199 -3.69 -6.60 24.78
CA THR A 199 -4.29 -7.91 24.51
C THR A 199 -3.33 -8.86 23.78
N VAL A 200 -2.40 -8.32 22.99
CA VAL A 200 -1.55 -9.09 22.07
C VAL A 200 -0.19 -9.46 22.66
N VAL A 201 0.42 -8.60 23.48
CA VAL A 201 1.83 -8.70 23.87
C VAL A 201 2.23 -10.07 24.45
N ASN A 202 1.37 -10.67 25.28
CA ASN A 202 1.64 -11.98 25.89
C ASN A 202 1.29 -13.19 25.00
N GLN A 203 0.74 -12.94 23.81
CA GLN A 203 0.31 -13.97 22.86
C GLN A 203 1.22 -14.03 21.62
N LEU A 204 2.21 -13.14 21.52
CA LEU A 204 3.20 -13.17 20.44
C LEU A 204 4.14 -14.37 20.62
N GLY A 205 4.32 -15.16 19.56
CA GLY A 205 5.19 -16.33 19.59
C GLY A 205 6.69 -16.00 19.63
N ASN A 206 7.07 -14.75 19.37
CA ASN A 206 8.45 -14.29 19.28
C ASN A 206 8.82 -13.41 20.48
N GLN A 207 9.78 -13.86 21.30
CA GLN A 207 10.24 -13.14 22.49
C GLN A 207 10.86 -11.77 22.16
N LYS A 208 11.50 -11.61 21.00
CA LYS A 208 12.06 -10.32 20.57
C LYS A 208 10.95 -9.32 20.26
N GLU A 209 9.95 -9.73 19.50
CA GLU A 209 8.78 -8.90 19.17
C GLU A 209 7.97 -8.56 20.42
N GLN A 210 7.77 -9.52 21.31
CA GLN A 210 7.14 -9.30 22.61
C GLN A 210 7.88 -8.24 23.43
N THR A 211 9.21 -8.34 23.51
CA THR A 211 10.04 -7.38 24.26
C THR A 211 9.94 -5.98 23.67
N GLN A 212 10.04 -5.86 22.34
CA GLN A 212 9.90 -4.58 21.63
C GLN A 212 8.51 -3.97 21.82
N LEU A 213 7.46 -4.80 21.76
CA LEU A 213 6.09 -4.35 21.97
C LEU A 213 5.85 -3.90 23.41
N GLN A 214 6.41 -4.64 24.38
CA GLN A 214 6.34 -4.28 25.79
C GLN A 214 7.03 -2.94 26.07
N GLN A 215 8.21 -2.70 25.47
CA GLN A 215 8.92 -1.42 25.58
C GLN A 215 8.06 -0.26 25.06
N ARG A 216 7.37 -0.44 23.91
CA ARG A 216 6.44 0.58 23.39
C ARG A 216 5.24 0.80 24.31
N LEU A 217 4.67 -0.26 24.90
CA LEU A 217 3.60 -0.14 25.88
C LEU A 217 4.02 0.63 27.14
N ASP A 218 5.25 0.40 27.60
CA ASP A 218 5.83 1.09 28.75
C ASP A 218 6.05 2.57 28.43
N LEU A 219 6.60 2.88 27.25
CA LEU A 219 6.76 4.27 26.75
C LEU A 219 5.43 5.02 26.71
N ILE A 220 4.38 4.42 26.14
CA ILE A 220 3.04 5.02 26.12
C ILE A 220 2.52 5.26 27.55
N SER A 221 2.73 4.29 28.44
CA SER A 221 2.23 4.36 29.82
C SER A 221 2.95 5.42 30.66
N GLN A 222 4.21 5.70 30.36
CA GLN A 222 5.02 6.71 31.01
C GLN A 222 4.84 8.12 30.40
N GLY A 223 4.03 8.26 29.35
CA GLY A 223 3.87 9.52 28.61
C GLY A 223 5.08 9.88 27.74
N GLY A 224 5.97 8.91 27.48
CA GLY A 224 7.16 9.06 26.63
C GLY A 224 6.92 8.79 25.16
N ALA A 225 5.66 8.63 24.73
CA ALA A 225 5.33 8.49 23.31
C ALA A 225 5.65 9.78 22.53
N PRO A 226 5.97 9.70 21.22
CA PRO A 226 6.26 10.88 20.42
C PRO A 226 5.16 11.95 20.49
N LEU A 227 5.54 13.21 20.70
CA LEU A 227 4.57 14.32 20.80
C LEU A 227 3.85 14.57 19.47
N GLN A 228 4.57 14.42 18.36
CA GLN A 228 4.02 14.50 17.02
C GLN A 228 3.81 13.10 16.47
N ALA A 229 2.65 12.86 15.86
CA ALA A 229 2.36 11.59 15.21
C ALA A 229 3.42 11.26 14.15
N LEU A 230 3.92 10.02 14.18
CA LEU A 230 4.98 9.56 13.28
C LEU A 230 4.55 9.59 11.81
N GLN A 231 3.25 9.49 11.52
CA GLN A 231 2.72 9.66 10.17
C GLN A 231 3.14 10.99 9.52
N HIS A 232 3.17 12.09 10.28
CA HIS A 232 3.58 13.39 9.75
C HIS A 232 5.08 13.46 9.52
N GLN A 233 5.86 12.75 10.34
CA GLN A 233 7.30 12.65 10.16
C GLN A 233 7.64 11.79 8.93
N LEU A 234 6.88 10.71 8.67
CA LEU A 234 6.96 9.93 7.43
C LEU A 234 6.63 10.81 6.21
N GLU A 235 5.54 11.58 6.24
CA GLU A 235 5.16 12.49 5.16
C GLU A 235 6.24 13.54 4.88
N HIS A 236 6.82 14.14 5.92
CA HIS A 236 7.94 15.06 5.78
C HIS A 236 9.19 14.38 5.20
N MET A 237 9.49 13.13 5.59
CA MET A 237 10.60 12.36 5.00
C MET A 237 10.38 12.13 3.50
N GLY A 238 9.17 11.75 3.11
CA GLY A 238 8.79 11.60 1.70
C GLY A 238 8.86 12.93 0.92
N GLN A 239 8.42 14.03 1.53
CA GLN A 239 8.51 15.36 0.95
C GLN A 239 9.96 15.83 0.78
N ALA A 240 10.82 15.56 1.77
CA ALA A 240 12.25 15.87 1.68
C ALA A 240 12.91 15.10 0.54
N LYS A 241 12.60 13.82 0.40
CA LYS A 241 13.07 13.00 -0.73
C LYS A 241 12.64 13.61 -2.07
N LYS A 242 11.37 13.97 -2.20
CA LYS A 242 10.83 14.56 -3.44
C LYS A 242 11.52 15.88 -3.79
N LEU A 243 11.76 16.75 -2.81
CA LEU A 243 12.50 18.00 -3.01
C LEU A 243 13.94 17.73 -3.44
N PHE A 244 14.61 16.78 -2.80
CA PHE A 244 15.97 16.38 -3.16
C PHE A 244 16.05 15.85 -4.59
N ASP A 245 15.13 14.96 -4.99
CA ASP A 245 15.06 14.40 -6.34
C ASP A 245 14.76 15.50 -7.40
N ALA A 246 14.06 16.57 -7.02
CA ALA A 246 13.80 17.75 -7.86
C ALA A 246 14.96 18.75 -7.92
N GLY A 247 16.02 18.54 -7.13
CA GLY A 247 17.19 19.44 -7.03
C GLY A 247 17.05 20.58 -6.01
N ASP A 248 15.94 20.65 -5.27
CA ASP A 248 15.69 21.66 -4.23
C ASP A 248 16.40 21.27 -2.91
N VAL A 249 17.73 21.15 -2.98
CA VAL A 249 18.58 20.63 -1.90
C VAL A 249 18.43 21.39 -0.59
N THR A 250 18.34 22.73 -0.63
CA THR A 250 18.22 23.56 0.57
C THR A 250 16.96 23.25 1.36
N GLN A 251 15.80 23.15 0.69
CA GLN A 251 14.54 22.85 1.36
C GLN A 251 14.50 21.40 1.86
N ALA A 252 15.08 20.46 1.09
CA ALA A 252 15.21 19.08 1.52
C ALA A 252 16.05 18.98 2.81
N TYR A 253 17.19 19.67 2.86
CA TYR A 253 18.06 19.73 4.04
C TYR A 253 17.32 20.31 5.25
N ASP A 254 16.68 21.47 5.12
CA ASP A 254 15.95 22.10 6.24
C ASP A 254 14.87 21.19 6.81
N LEU A 255 14.15 20.47 5.94
CA LEU A 255 13.11 19.53 6.35
C LEU A 255 13.69 18.30 7.05
N ILE A 256 14.80 17.76 6.53
CA ILE A 256 15.54 16.66 7.15
C ILE A 256 16.08 17.05 8.52
N GLU A 257 16.72 18.21 8.66
CA GLU A 257 17.28 18.62 9.95
C GLU A 257 16.17 18.80 10.98
N LYS A 258 15.03 19.38 10.60
CA LYS A 258 13.86 19.44 11.47
C LYS A 258 13.43 18.06 11.96
N LEU A 259 13.42 17.05 11.09
CA LEU A 259 13.08 15.66 11.47
C LEU A 259 14.11 15.03 12.40
N VAL A 260 15.40 15.22 12.12
CA VAL A 260 16.49 14.71 12.96
C VAL A 260 16.42 15.32 14.37
N HIS A 261 16.17 16.63 14.46
CA HIS A 261 16.01 17.32 15.74
C HIS A 261 14.81 16.83 16.55
N GLN A 262 13.71 16.45 15.88
CA GLN A 262 12.54 15.85 16.53
C GLN A 262 12.81 14.42 17.02
N GLY A 263 13.64 13.65 16.30
CA GLY A 263 14.17 12.34 16.71
C GLY A 263 13.18 11.17 16.74
N GLY A 264 11.87 11.43 16.87
CA GLY A 264 10.86 10.38 17.09
C GLY A 264 10.85 9.29 16.03
N LEU A 265 10.87 9.66 14.74
CA LEU A 265 10.85 8.69 13.63
C LEU A 265 12.09 7.81 13.61
N LEU A 266 13.28 8.39 13.76
CA LEU A 266 14.55 7.65 13.68
C LEU A 266 14.77 6.71 14.88
N GLN A 267 14.19 7.05 16.03
CA GLN A 267 14.19 6.18 17.21
C GLN A 267 13.20 5.01 17.06
N GLU A 268 11.99 5.29 16.55
CA GLU A 268 10.91 4.30 16.49
C GLU A 268 10.97 3.39 15.27
N VAL A 269 11.53 3.90 14.16
CA VAL A 269 11.64 3.23 12.87
C VAL A 269 13.04 3.48 12.30
N PRO A 270 14.10 2.91 12.91
CA PRO A 270 15.45 3.02 12.35
C PRO A 270 15.48 2.30 10.99
N SER A 271 15.88 3.02 9.94
CA SER A 271 15.97 2.51 8.58
C SER A 271 17.24 2.99 7.90
N ALA A 272 17.96 2.07 7.26
CA ALA A 272 19.17 2.41 6.50
C ALA A 272 18.85 3.43 5.38
N ASP A 273 17.68 3.34 4.73
CA ASP A 273 17.24 4.30 3.71
C ASP A 273 17.06 5.71 4.27
N PHE A 274 16.56 5.85 5.50
CA PHE A 274 16.42 7.16 6.16
C PHE A 274 17.76 7.78 6.43
N TYR A 275 18.66 7.02 7.03
CA TYR A 275 20.02 7.48 7.32
C TYR A 275 20.80 7.77 6.03
N HIS A 276 20.57 7.02 4.95
CA HIS A 276 21.13 7.31 3.65
C HIS A 276 20.61 8.63 3.08
N LEU A 277 19.30 8.87 3.10
CA LEU A 277 18.70 10.13 2.65
C LEU A 277 19.21 11.33 3.45
N ILE A 278 19.29 11.20 4.78
CA ILE A 278 19.87 12.21 5.66
C ILE A 278 21.31 12.51 5.24
N GLY A 279 22.10 11.45 5.02
CA GLY A 279 23.48 11.55 4.60
C GLY A 279 23.67 12.32 3.29
N ILE A 280 22.92 11.98 2.24
CA ILE A 280 23.05 12.65 0.94
C ILE A 280 22.51 14.08 0.95
N CYS A 281 21.48 14.39 1.75
CA CYS A 281 21.02 15.77 1.94
C CYS A 281 22.08 16.63 2.63
N ARG A 282 22.73 16.10 3.68
CA ARG A 282 23.82 16.79 4.39
C ARG A 282 25.06 16.96 3.53
N GLU A 283 25.45 15.94 2.77
CA GLU A 283 26.55 16.01 1.80
C GLU A 283 26.30 17.14 0.80
N ALA A 284 25.10 17.19 0.21
CA ALA A 284 24.75 18.21 -0.78
C ALA A 284 24.65 19.63 -0.17
N ALA A 285 24.36 19.74 1.12
CA ALA A 285 24.40 20.99 1.88
C ALA A 285 25.78 21.35 2.45
N ASN A 286 26.83 20.57 2.10
CA ASN A 286 28.21 20.74 2.56
C ASN A 286 28.43 20.53 4.07
N ASP A 287 27.52 19.82 4.75
CA ASP A 287 27.69 19.31 6.11
C ASP A 287 28.32 17.91 6.07
N LEU A 288 29.64 17.86 5.79
CA LEU A 288 30.36 16.60 5.58
C LEU A 288 30.45 15.74 6.85
N ALA A 289 30.54 16.36 8.03
CA ALA A 289 30.61 15.65 9.30
C ALA A 289 29.27 14.97 9.62
N GLY A 290 28.17 15.72 9.53
CA GLY A 290 26.83 15.16 9.73
C GLY A 290 26.45 14.13 8.67
N ALA A 291 26.93 14.29 7.43
CA ALA A 291 26.76 13.30 6.37
C ALA A 291 27.49 11.99 6.68
N TYR A 292 28.75 12.08 7.14
CA TYR A 292 29.55 10.92 7.52
C TYR A 292 28.90 10.12 8.66
N GLU A 293 28.40 10.79 9.69
CA GLU A 293 27.69 10.15 10.81
C GLU A 293 26.44 9.40 10.34
N ALA A 294 25.59 10.06 9.54
CA ALA A 294 24.37 9.46 9.04
C ALA A 294 24.65 8.25 8.13
N LEU A 295 25.60 8.38 7.20
CA LEU A 295 25.97 7.28 6.29
C LEU A 295 26.63 6.11 7.01
N THR A 296 27.39 6.37 8.07
CA THR A 296 27.91 5.32 8.95
C THR A 296 26.77 4.54 9.60
N MET A 297 25.77 5.24 10.15
CA MET A 297 24.58 4.61 10.73
C MET A 297 23.79 3.80 9.69
N ALA A 298 23.63 4.30 8.46
CA ALA A 298 22.98 3.55 7.38
C ALA A 298 23.68 2.21 7.12
N THR A 299 25.01 2.22 7.00
CA THR A 299 25.80 0.99 6.77
C THR A 299 25.89 0.06 7.98
N HIS A 300 25.68 0.58 9.19
CA HIS A 300 25.58 -0.25 10.39
C HIS A 300 24.24 -0.99 10.46
N LEU A 301 23.16 -0.35 10.00
CA LEU A 301 21.83 -0.95 9.93
C LEU A 301 21.71 -1.96 8.79
N ASP A 302 22.35 -1.68 7.65
CA ASP A 302 22.44 -2.59 6.50
C ASP A 302 23.84 -2.53 5.88
N ASP A 303 24.62 -3.58 6.12
CA ASP A 303 25.99 -3.73 5.62
C ASP A 303 26.07 -3.92 4.09
N LYS A 304 24.93 -4.25 3.46
CA LYS A 304 24.79 -4.46 2.02
C LYS A 304 24.17 -3.26 1.30
N HIS A 305 23.88 -2.16 1.99
CA HIS A 305 23.32 -0.96 1.37
C HIS A 305 24.34 -0.26 0.45
N GLU A 306 24.36 -0.60 -0.84
CA GLU A 306 25.39 -0.17 -1.80
C GLU A 306 25.46 1.35 -1.97
N SER A 307 24.30 2.02 -2.06
CA SER A 307 24.23 3.48 -2.21
C SER A 307 24.85 4.21 -1.01
N ALA A 308 24.52 3.79 0.21
CA ALA A 308 25.09 4.35 1.45
C ALA A 308 26.60 4.14 1.53
N ARG A 309 27.11 2.96 1.17
CA ARG A 309 28.55 2.68 1.14
C ARG A 309 29.28 3.54 0.12
N THR A 310 28.67 3.77 -1.05
CA THR A 310 29.24 4.61 -2.10
C THR A 310 29.29 6.07 -1.66
N ALA A 311 28.22 6.56 -1.04
CA ALA A 311 28.17 7.90 -0.47
C ALA A 311 29.18 8.09 0.67
N LEU A 312 29.29 7.12 1.57
CA LEU A 312 30.21 7.18 2.70
C LEU A 312 31.66 7.37 2.25
N LYS A 313 32.07 6.73 1.15
CA LYS A 313 33.42 6.91 0.57
C LYS A 313 33.71 8.33 0.10
N ARG A 314 32.69 9.08 -0.35
CA ARG A 314 32.86 10.47 -0.82
C ARG A 314 33.08 11.45 0.32
N VAL A 315 32.44 11.20 1.45
CA VAL A 315 32.51 12.07 2.65
C VAL A 315 33.50 11.57 3.70
N SER A 316 34.12 10.41 3.49
CA SER A 316 35.14 9.87 4.40
C SER A 316 36.36 10.80 4.46
N PRO A 317 36.92 11.07 5.65
CA PRO A 317 38.16 11.82 5.76
C PRO A 317 39.25 11.14 4.93
N ALA A 318 40.02 11.91 4.15
CA ALA A 318 41.19 11.37 3.48
C ALA A 318 42.18 10.85 4.53
N THR A 319 42.43 9.54 4.50
CA THR A 319 43.52 8.87 5.24
C THR A 319 44.87 9.19 4.65
#